data_AF-A0A4Y2HQ11-F1
#
_entry.id   AF-A0A4Y2HQ11-F1
#
_cell.length_a   1.000
_cell.length_b   1.000
_cell.length_c   1.000
_cell.angle_alpha   90.00
_cell.angle_beta   90.00
_cell.angle_gamma   90.00
#
_symmetry.space_group_name_H-M   'P 1'
#
loop_
_entity.id
_entity.type
_entity.pdbx_description
1 polymer ?
#
loop_
_entity_poly.entity_id
_entity_poly.type
_entity_poly.pdbx_seq_one_letter_code
_entity_poly.pdbx_strand_id
1 'polypeptide(L)'
;MRACETPEQRDVRVEQSRLRMSAFRVIETPEVRRDCLEEDCHRRAASGTNETTEQREARFEENRVRIVQKRELLRQSNLKLEAFKYYPQHDYQVHPNAYIGKMGIVCVHCSAKKLKGESPGMCCSYEL
;
A
#
# COMPACT_ATOMS: atom_id res chain seq x y z
N MET A 1 -30.98 17.71 -17.40
CA MET A 1 -30.05 18.25 -18.42
C MET A 1 -28.60 17.87 -18.09
N ARG A 2 -28.16 16.65 -18.43
CA ARG A 2 -26.73 16.26 -18.41
C ARG A 2 -26.16 16.06 -19.81
N ALA A 3 -27.03 15.78 -20.78
CA ALA A 3 -26.65 15.51 -22.17
C ALA A 3 -26.11 16.74 -22.93
N CYS A 4 -26.36 17.96 -22.44
CA CYS A 4 -25.94 19.21 -23.08
C CYS A 4 -24.84 19.95 -22.31
N GLU A 5 -24.19 19.30 -21.33
CA GLU A 5 -23.11 19.94 -20.59
C GLU A 5 -21.83 20.02 -21.44
N THR A 6 -21.07 21.09 -21.27
CA THR A 6 -19.72 21.16 -21.82
C THR A 6 -18.75 20.34 -20.96
N PRO A 7 -17.59 19.91 -21.50
CA PRO A 7 -16.56 19.23 -20.71
C PRO A 7 -16.16 20.00 -19.45
N GLU A 8 -16.04 21.33 -19.54
CA GLU A 8 -15.66 22.18 -18.40
C GLU A 8 -16.76 22.20 -17.33
N GLN A 9 -18.02 22.26 -17.74
CA GLN A 9 -19.16 22.18 -16.81
C GLN A 9 -19.23 20.80 -16.15
N ARG A 10 -18.90 19.73 -16.89
CA ARG A 10 -18.77 18.37 -16.35
C ARG A 10 -17.70 18.31 -15.28
N ASP A 11 -16.52 18.84 -15.58
CA ASP A 11 -15.36 18.79 -14.68
C ASP A 11 -15.62 19.55 -13.39
N VAL A 12 -16.18 20.76 -13.48
CA VAL A 12 -16.57 21.54 -12.30
C VAL A 12 -17.57 20.75 -11.44
N ARG A 13 -18.58 20.13 -12.04
CA ARG A 13 -19.56 19.33 -11.29
C ARG A 13 -18.94 18.09 -10.66
N VAL A 14 -18.08 17.38 -11.38
CA VAL A 14 -17.37 16.19 -10.87
C VAL A 14 -16.49 16.58 -9.70
N GLU A 15 -15.74 17.68 -9.82
CA GLU A 15 -14.87 18.17 -8.75
C GLU A 15 -15.69 18.62 -7.53
N GLN A 16 -16.78 19.35 -7.73
CA GLN A 16 -17.68 19.72 -6.65
C GLN A 16 -18.27 18.49 -5.94
N SER A 17 -18.64 17.46 -6.71
CA SER A 17 -19.14 16.19 -6.15
C SER A 17 -18.05 15.48 -5.35
N ARG A 18 -16.80 15.50 -5.83
CA ARG A 18 -15.63 14.92 -5.15
C ARG A 18 -15.37 15.61 -3.82
N LEU A 19 -15.36 16.95 -3.81
CA LEU A 19 -15.18 17.76 -2.59
C LEU A 19 -16.29 17.52 -1.57
N ARG A 20 -17.54 17.44 -2.03
CA ARG A 20 -18.68 17.13 -1.17
C ARG A 20 -18.53 15.75 -0.53
N MET A 21 -18.18 14.74 -1.32
CA MET A 21 -17.95 13.39 -0.80
C MET A 21 -16.77 13.33 0.18
N SER A 22 -15.66 14.03 -0.08
CA SER A 22 -14.54 14.08 0.86
C SER A 22 -14.94 14.74 2.18
N ALA A 23 -15.72 15.82 2.14
CA ALA A 23 -16.22 16.48 3.35
C ALA A 23 -17.11 15.54 4.17
N PHE A 24 -18.00 14.77 3.53
CA PHE A 24 -18.81 13.77 4.21
C PHE A 24 -17.97 12.67 4.87
N ARG A 25 -16.93 12.16 4.19
CA ARG A 25 -16.03 11.13 4.75
C ARG A 25 -15.25 11.61 5.99
N VAL A 26 -15.01 12.91 6.13
CA VAL A 26 -14.28 13.48 7.29
C VAL A 26 -15.14 13.45 8.55
N ILE A 27 -16.45 13.66 8.43
CA ILE A 27 -17.40 13.71 9.56
C ILE A 27 -18.15 12.38 9.76
N GLU A 28 -17.83 11.36 8.96
CA GLU A 28 -18.49 10.06 8.97
C GLU A 28 -18.23 9.32 10.29
N THR A 29 -19.29 8.76 10.89
CA THR A 29 -19.14 7.94 12.09
C THR A 29 -18.66 6.52 11.74
N PRO A 30 -18.02 5.81 12.68
CA PRO A 30 -17.59 4.42 12.45
C PRO A 30 -18.74 3.47 12.05
N GLU A 31 -19.95 3.71 12.54
CA GLU A 31 -21.15 2.92 12.23
C GLU A 31 -21.57 3.14 10.78
N VAL A 32 -21.74 4.40 10.37
CA VAL A 32 -22.08 4.75 8.97
C VAL A 32 -21.02 4.20 8.01
N ARG A 33 -19.74 4.30 8.39
CA ARG A 33 -18.64 3.77 7.59
C ARG A 33 -18.73 2.24 7.45
N ARG A 34 -19.11 1.53 8.51
CA ARG A 34 -19.28 0.08 8.47
C ARG A 34 -20.41 -0.30 7.53
N ASP A 35 -21.57 0.34 7.67
CA ASP A 35 -22.75 0.07 6.84
C ASP A 35 -22.44 0.34 5.36
N CYS A 36 -21.78 1.46 5.07
CA CYS A 36 -21.32 1.80 3.72
C CYS A 36 -20.37 0.75 3.13
N LEU A 37 -19.45 0.22 3.94
CA LEU A 37 -18.53 -0.84 3.52
C LEU A 37 -19.27 -2.17 3.27
N GLU A 38 -20.27 -2.49 4.07
CA GLU A 38 -21.11 -3.68 3.90
C GLU A 38 -21.95 -3.60 2.62
N GLU A 39 -22.58 -2.44 2.37
CA GLU A 39 -23.30 -2.17 1.11
C GLU A 39 -22.37 -2.29 -0.11
N ASP A 40 -21.16 -1.75 -0.03
CA ASP A 40 -20.16 -1.88 -1.10
C ASP A 40 -19.75 -3.34 -1.32
N CYS A 41 -19.61 -4.14 -0.26
CA CYS A 41 -19.35 -5.57 -0.36
C CYS A 41 -20.49 -6.29 -1.08
N HIS A 42 -21.74 -6.04 -0.71
CA HIS A 42 -22.91 -6.61 -1.37
C HIS A 42 -23.00 -6.23 -2.84
N ARG A 43 -22.76 -4.96 -3.16
CA ARG A 43 -22.76 -4.45 -4.54
C ARG A 43 -21.70 -5.11 -5.40
N ARG A 44 -20.49 -5.31 -4.86
CA ARG A 44 -19.40 -6.02 -5.55
C ARG A 44 -19.74 -7.50 -5.76
N ALA A 45 -20.32 -8.15 -4.75
CA ALA A 45 -20.76 -9.54 -4.85
C ALA A 45 -21.81 -9.71 -5.96
N ALA A 46 -22.84 -8.85 -5.99
CA ALA A 46 -23.87 -8.85 -7.01
C ALA A 46 -23.32 -8.52 -8.42
N SER A 47 -22.32 -7.64 -8.52
CA SER A 47 -21.64 -7.39 -9.80
C SER A 47 -20.88 -8.63 -10.28
N GLY A 48 -20.30 -9.41 -9.35
CA GLY A 48 -19.61 -10.65 -9.66
C GLY A 48 -20.52 -11.79 -10.12
N THR A 49 -21.79 -11.84 -9.72
CA THR A 49 -22.74 -12.86 -10.20
C THR A 49 -23.17 -12.64 -11.65
N ASN A 50 -23.16 -11.39 -12.10
CA ASN A 50 -23.56 -10.99 -13.46
C ASN A 50 -22.37 -10.87 -14.42
N GLU A 51 -21.16 -11.16 -13.93
CA GLU A 51 -19.93 -11.02 -14.70
C GLU A 51 -19.78 -12.14 -15.74
N THR A 52 -19.47 -11.78 -16.98
CA THR A 52 -19.17 -12.75 -18.03
C THR A 52 -17.77 -13.34 -17.85
N THR A 53 -17.50 -14.50 -18.47
CA THR A 53 -16.16 -15.11 -18.43
C THR A 53 -15.08 -14.17 -18.98
N GLU A 54 -15.36 -13.47 -20.08
CA GLU A 54 -14.44 -12.50 -20.68
C GLU A 54 -14.14 -11.32 -19.74
N GLN A 55 -15.15 -10.77 -19.08
CA GLN A 55 -14.97 -9.70 -18.10
C GLN A 55 -14.13 -10.16 -16.90
N ARG A 56 -14.37 -11.39 -16.45
CA ARG A 56 -13.60 -12.01 -15.37
C ARG A 56 -12.13 -12.20 -15.75
N GLU A 57 -11.86 -12.69 -16.95
CA GLU A 57 -10.50 -12.87 -17.48
C GLU A 57 -9.77 -11.53 -17.63
N ALA A 58 -10.44 -10.52 -18.20
CA ALA A 58 -9.89 -9.17 -18.33
C ALA A 58 -9.52 -8.58 -16.96
N ARG A 59 -10.40 -8.71 -15.97
CA ARG A 59 -10.14 -8.26 -14.60
C ARG A 59 -8.96 -9.00 -13.97
N PHE A 60 -8.82 -10.30 -14.20
CA PHE A 60 -7.68 -11.06 -13.67
C PHE A 60 -6.37 -10.63 -14.34
N GLU A 61 -6.36 -10.41 -15.65
CA GLU A 61 -5.17 -9.97 -16.35
C GLU A 61 -4.75 -8.56 -15.94
N GLU A 62 -5.70 -7.63 -15.82
CA GLU A 62 -5.43 -6.28 -15.29
C GLU A 62 -4.83 -6.35 -13.88
N ASN A 63 -5.38 -7.21 -13.02
CA ASN A 63 -4.83 -7.43 -11.68
C ASN A 63 -3.39 -7.97 -11.71
N ARG A 64 -3.10 -8.93 -12.61
CA ARG A 64 -1.75 -9.49 -12.76
C ARG A 64 -0.76 -8.43 -13.21
N VAL A 65 -1.11 -7.66 -14.24
CA VAL A 65 -0.28 -6.56 -14.76
C VAL A 65 -0.02 -5.54 -13.65
N ARG A 66 -1.04 -5.11 -12.92
CA ARG A 66 -0.92 -4.15 -11.80
C ARG A 66 0.02 -4.64 -10.71
N ILE A 67 -0.06 -5.93 -10.33
CA ILE A 67 0.82 -6.51 -9.31
C ILE A 67 2.27 -6.54 -9.78
N VAL A 68 2.50 -6.95 -11.03
CA VAL A 68 3.85 -7.01 -11.62
C VAL A 68 4.45 -5.60 -11.71
N GLN A 69 3.70 -4.62 -12.23
CA GLN A 69 4.14 -3.23 -12.31
C GLN A 69 4.47 -2.66 -10.92
N LYS A 70 3.63 -2.89 -9.91
CA LYS A 70 3.91 -2.44 -8.55
C LYS A 70 5.20 -3.05 -7.99
N ARG A 71 5.41 -4.35 -8.20
CA ARG A 71 6.64 -5.03 -7.76
C ARG A 71 7.89 -4.49 -8.46
N GLU A 72 7.78 -4.17 -9.75
CA GLU A 72 8.89 -3.61 -10.52
C GLU A 72 9.24 -2.20 -10.04
N LEU A 73 8.24 -1.34 -9.80
CA LEU A 73 8.44 -0.02 -9.20
C LEU A 73 9.14 -0.12 -7.83
N LEU A 74 8.74 -1.09 -6.99
CA LEU A 74 9.38 -1.34 -5.69
C LEU A 74 10.79 -1.94 -5.79
N ARG A 75 11.13 -2.61 -6.90
CA ARG A 75 12.51 -3.07 -7.14
C ARG A 75 13.40 -1.91 -7.55
N GLN A 76 12.85 -0.96 -8.30
CA GLN A 76 13.55 0.24 -8.76
C GLN A 76 13.72 1.29 -7.65
N SER A 77 12.93 1.23 -6.57
CA SER A 77 13.10 2.15 -5.44
C SER A 77 14.41 1.91 -4.68
N ASN A 78 15.18 3.00 -4.55
CA ASN A 78 16.41 3.01 -3.77
C ASN A 78 16.09 3.18 -2.28
N LEU A 79 16.34 2.14 -1.48
CA LEU A 79 16.15 2.16 -0.02
C LEU A 79 17.30 2.82 0.76
N LYS A 80 18.32 3.37 0.07
CA LYS A 80 19.48 3.96 0.74
C LYS A 80 19.02 5.15 1.61
N LEU A 81 19.26 5.04 2.92
CA LEU A 81 18.87 6.00 3.96
C LEU A 81 17.35 6.14 4.20
N GLU A 82 16.50 5.29 3.62
CA GLU A 82 15.04 5.36 3.86
C GLU A 82 14.66 4.99 5.29
N ALA A 83 15.52 4.27 6.02
CA ALA A 83 15.34 4.00 7.44
C ALA A 83 15.26 5.29 8.30
N PHE A 84 15.84 6.40 7.86
CA PHE A 84 15.77 7.69 8.56
C PHE A 84 14.47 8.45 8.30
N LYS A 85 13.64 8.01 7.35
CA LYS A 85 12.33 8.59 7.00
C LYS A 85 11.22 7.60 7.33
N TYR A 86 11.11 7.22 8.60
CA TYR A 86 10.08 6.29 9.03
C TYR A 86 8.69 6.94 8.97
N TYR A 87 7.80 6.37 8.17
CA TYR A 87 6.39 6.72 8.10
C TYR A 87 5.55 5.56 8.63
N PRO A 88 4.88 5.69 9.79
CA PRO A 88 4.10 4.60 10.40
C PRO A 88 2.98 4.04 9.52
N GLN A 89 2.54 4.82 8.52
CA GLN A 89 1.47 4.47 7.60
C GLN A 89 1.96 3.64 6.41
N HIS A 90 3.27 3.49 6.24
CA HIS A 90 3.86 2.72 5.14
C HIS A 90 4.07 1.27 5.56
N ASP A 91 3.53 0.34 4.79
CA ASP A 91 3.78 -1.08 4.98
C ASP A 91 5.15 -1.45 4.37
N TYR A 92 6.19 -1.41 5.19
CA TYR A 92 7.55 -1.76 4.75
C TYR A 92 7.72 -3.26 4.51
N GLN A 93 6.83 -4.12 5.01
CA GLN A 93 6.96 -5.58 4.86
C GLN A 93 6.76 -6.03 3.41
N VAL A 94 6.01 -5.26 2.62
CA VAL A 94 5.77 -5.58 1.20
C VAL A 94 6.95 -5.23 0.29
N HIS A 95 7.97 -4.53 0.79
CA HIS A 95 9.09 -4.12 -0.03
C HIS A 95 10.06 -5.30 -0.27
N PRO A 96 10.39 -5.67 -1.52
CA PRO A 96 11.23 -6.84 -1.83
C PRO A 96 12.59 -6.83 -1.14
N ASN A 97 13.15 -5.63 -0.94
CA ASN A 97 14.45 -5.41 -0.30
C ASN A 97 14.38 -5.15 1.23
N ALA A 98 13.20 -5.16 1.85
CA ALA A 98 13.05 -5.01 3.30
C ALA A 98 13.23 -6.36 4.03
N TYR A 99 14.29 -7.08 3.69
CA TYR A 99 14.67 -8.32 4.35
C TYR A 99 15.89 -8.07 5.25
N ILE A 100 15.65 -8.01 6.57
CA ILE A 100 16.72 -7.99 7.56
C ILE A 100 17.22 -9.44 7.68
N GLY A 101 18.45 -9.69 7.23
CA GLY A 101 19.04 -11.03 7.19
C GLY A 101 19.10 -11.72 8.57
N LYS A 102 19.32 -13.04 8.56
CA LYS A 102 19.43 -13.82 9.80
C LYS A 102 20.66 -13.41 10.63
N MET A 103 20.42 -13.05 11.89
CA MET A 103 21.47 -12.90 12.91
C MET A 103 21.90 -14.29 13.40
N GLY A 104 22.89 -14.87 12.72
CA GLY A 104 23.37 -16.23 13.00
C GLY A 104 24.79 -16.29 13.56
N ILE A 105 25.56 -15.20 13.45
CA ILE A 105 26.96 -15.20 13.86
C ILE A 105 27.01 -14.75 15.32
N VAL A 106 27.67 -15.50 16.18
CA VAL A 106 27.85 -15.11 17.59
C VAL A 106 29.10 -14.24 17.70
N CYS A 107 29.00 -13.12 18.41
CA CYS A 107 30.15 -12.27 18.71
C CYS A 107 31.05 -12.94 19.75
N VAL A 108 32.35 -13.01 19.49
CA VAL A 108 33.32 -13.61 20.43
C VAL A 108 33.55 -12.77 21.68
N HIS A 109 33.28 -11.47 21.62
CA HIS A 109 33.56 -10.54 22.72
C HIS A 109 32.42 -10.43 23.73
N CYS A 110 31.16 -10.41 23.25
CA CYS A 110 29.99 -10.23 24.11
C CYS A 110 28.89 -11.29 23.91
N SER A 111 29.15 -12.36 23.14
CA SER A 111 28.21 -13.45 22.87
C SER A 111 26.89 -13.04 22.19
N ALA A 112 26.74 -11.78 21.78
CA ALA A 112 25.57 -11.28 21.05
C ALA A 112 25.47 -11.90 19.64
N LYS A 113 24.25 -12.13 19.15
CA LYS A 113 24.03 -12.53 17.75
C LYS A 113 24.12 -11.31 16.84
N LYS A 114 24.93 -11.41 15.79
CA LYS A 114 25.24 -10.35 14.83
C LYS A 114 24.91 -10.76 13.39
N LEU A 115 24.75 -9.74 12.53
CA LEU A 115 24.53 -9.92 11.09
C LEU A 115 25.84 -10.28 10.38
N LYS A 116 25.72 -10.96 9.22
CA LYS A 116 26.86 -11.21 8.35
C LYS A 116 27.34 -9.89 7.73
N GLY A 117 28.58 -9.50 8.01
CA GLY A 117 29.16 -8.24 7.53
C GLY A 117 28.96 -7.04 8.46
N GLU A 118 28.41 -7.25 9.66
CA GLU A 118 28.33 -6.20 10.68
C GLU A 118 29.75 -5.75 11.11
N SER A 119 29.97 -4.44 11.19
CA SER A 119 31.27 -3.88 11.58
C SER A 119 31.61 -4.21 13.04
N PRO A 120 32.88 -4.51 13.36
CA PRO A 120 33.31 -4.69 14.75
C PRO A 120 32.91 -3.51 15.62
N GLY A 121 32.39 -3.77 16.83
CA GLY A 121 31.97 -2.73 17.78
C GLY A 121 30.50 -2.32 17.71
N MET A 122 29.73 -2.73 16.71
CA MET A 122 28.27 -2.46 16.67
C MET A 122 27.48 -3.23 17.73
N CYS A 123 27.94 -4.44 18.07
CA CYS A 123 27.30 -5.28 19.09
C CYS A 123 27.96 -5.18 20.48
N CYS A 124 29.18 -4.67 20.58
CA CYS A 124 29.87 -4.50 21.86
C CYS A 124 30.56 -3.12 21.87
N SER A 125 30.27 -2.28 22.86
CA SER A 125 31.06 -1.07 23.09
C SER A 125 32.48 -1.47 23.48
N TYR A 126 33.48 -0.91 22.83
CA TYR A 126 34.84 -0.93 23.39
C TYR A 126 34.81 -0.01 24.61
N GLU A 127 34.65 -0.57 25.80
CA GLU A 127 35.12 0.11 27.01
C GLU A 127 36.66 0.07 26.93
N LEU A 128 37.26 1.24 26.73
CA LEU A 128 38.68 1.51 26.95
C LEU A 128 38.90 1.82 28.43
#